data_AF-A0A350J1Q4-F1
#
_entry.id   AF-A0A350J1Q4-F1
#
_cell.length_a   1.000
_cell.length_b   1.000
_cell.length_c   1.000
_cell.angle_alpha   90.00
_cell.angle_beta   90.00
_cell.angle_gamma   90.00
#
_symmetry.space_group_name_H-M   'P 1'
#
loop_
_entity.id
_entity.type
_entity.pdbx_description
1 polymer ?
#
loop_
_entity_poly.entity_id
_entity_poly.type
_entity_poly.pdbx_seq_one_letter_code
_entity_poly.pdbx_strand_id
1 'polypeptide(L)'
;RTTRTQATLGSKHKITPLQALKAMTLWSAYQHFEEDIKGSLEVGKQADMVVLSDNPLTVPASTIKDINVLETINNGQSIFVSENN
;
A
#
# COMPACT_ATOMS: atom_id res chain seq x y z
N ARG A 1 10.14 12.77 0.93
CA ARG A 1 9.43 13.87 0.23
C ARG A 1 10.39 15.06 0.09
N THR A 2 10.26 15.84 -0.98
CA THR A 2 11.00 17.10 -1.15
C THR A 2 10.20 18.26 -0.57
N THR A 3 10.88 19.24 0.01
CA THR A 3 10.27 20.46 0.55
C THR A 3 10.03 21.49 -0.57
N ARG A 4 9.37 22.60 -0.25
CA ARG A 4 9.18 23.73 -1.17
C ARG A 4 10.50 24.29 -1.72
N THR A 5 11.60 24.16 -0.97
CA THR A 5 12.94 24.62 -1.36
C THR A 5 13.77 23.55 -2.08
N GLN A 6 13.13 22.49 -2.59
CA GLN A 6 13.76 21.33 -3.23
C GLN A 6 14.71 20.51 -2.33
N ALA A 7 14.81 20.82 -1.04
CA ALA A 7 15.57 20.01 -0.11
C ALA A 7 14.88 18.66 0.17
N THR A 8 15.66 17.59 0.29
CA THR A 8 15.13 16.29 0.72
C THR A 8 14.92 16.28 2.22
N LEU A 9 13.68 16.09 2.67
CA LEU A 9 13.36 16.00 4.08
C LEU A 9 13.74 14.61 4.62
N GLY A 10 14.53 14.58 5.70
CA GLY A 10 14.83 13.36 6.46
C GLY A 10 15.43 12.24 5.61
N SER A 11 16.44 12.54 4.80
CA SER A 11 17.04 11.58 3.85
C SER A 11 17.42 10.24 4.47
N LYS A 12 17.95 10.25 5.69
CA LYS A 12 18.34 9.04 6.46
C LYS A 12 17.16 8.18 6.94
N HIS A 13 15.96 8.74 6.99
CA HIS A 13 14.74 8.03 7.42
C HIS A 13 13.86 7.59 6.23
N LYS A 14 14.32 7.84 5.00
CA LYS A 14 13.56 7.47 3.81
C LYS A 14 13.64 5.95 3.62
N ILE A 15 12.48 5.33 3.48
CA ILE A 15 12.35 3.91 3.14
C ILE A 15 12.02 3.74 1.65
N THR A 16 12.28 2.54 1.12
CA THR A 16 11.89 2.17 -0.23
C THR A 16 10.38 1.93 -0.32
N PRO A 17 9.77 2.02 -1.53
CA PRO A 17 8.35 1.68 -1.71
C PRO A 17 8.01 0.25 -1.25
N LEU A 18 8.91 -0.72 -1.47
CA LEU A 18 8.72 -2.09 -1.00
C LEU A 18 8.71 -2.17 0.54
N GLN A 19 9.62 -1.46 1.22
CA GLN A 19 9.61 -1.39 2.69
C GLN A 19 8.32 -0.76 3.20
N ALA A 20 7.84 0.31 2.55
CA ALA A 20 6.56 0.94 2.90
C ALA A 20 5.38 -0.01 2.70
N LEU A 21 5.33 -0.75 1.59
CA LEU A 21 4.29 -1.75 1.33
C LEU A 21 4.27 -2.82 2.42
N LYS A 22 5.44 -3.39 2.75
CA LYS A 22 5.56 -4.38 3.84
C LYS A 22 5.15 -3.80 5.20
N ALA A 23 5.51 -2.54 5.48
CA ALA A 23 5.14 -1.86 6.72
C ALA A 23 3.62 -1.71 6.86
N MET A 24 2.91 -1.45 5.75
CA MET A 24 1.45 -1.31 5.73
C MET A 24 0.71 -2.66 5.71
N THR A 25 1.36 -3.76 5.34
CA THR A 25 0.73 -5.08 5.21
C THR A 25 1.34 -6.10 6.16
N LEU A 26 2.40 -6.81 5.72
CA LEU A 26 3.03 -7.93 6.41
C LEU A 26 3.48 -7.60 7.84
N TRP A 27 4.22 -6.51 8.01
CA TRP A 27 4.77 -6.14 9.31
C TRP A 27 3.70 -5.60 10.25
N SER A 28 2.65 -4.96 9.72
CA SER A 28 1.51 -4.53 10.53
C SER A 28 0.75 -5.74 11.06
N ALA A 29 0.45 -6.73 10.22
CA ALA A 29 -0.22 -7.96 10.64
C ALA A 29 0.59 -8.71 11.72
N TYR A 30 1.90 -8.87 11.51
CA TYR A 30 2.79 -9.48 12.50
C TYR A 30 2.81 -8.73 13.85
N GLN A 31 2.85 -7.39 13.82
CA GLN A 31 2.82 -6.58 15.05
C GLN A 31 1.54 -6.77 15.87
N HIS A 32 0.43 -7.15 15.22
CA HIS A 32 -0.84 -7.42 15.87
C HIS A 32 -1.10 -8.91 16.11
N PHE A 33 -0.15 -9.80 15.79
CA PHE A 33 -0.29 -11.27 15.86
C PHE A 33 -1.42 -11.80 14.96
N GLU A 34 -1.62 -11.17 13.80
CA GLU A 34 -2.67 -11.48 12.83
C GLU A 34 -2.10 -11.97 11.48
N GLU A 35 -0.81 -12.30 11.41
CA GLU A 35 -0.12 -12.72 10.19
C GLU A 35 -0.71 -13.99 9.55
N ASP A 36 -1.32 -14.87 10.35
CA ASP A 36 -1.99 -16.08 9.86
C ASP A 36 -3.38 -15.77 9.26
N ILE A 37 -3.91 -14.58 9.52
CA ILE A 37 -5.27 -14.17 9.13
C ILE A 37 -5.24 -13.13 8.00
N LYS A 38 -4.27 -12.21 8.01
CA LYS A 38 -4.18 -11.10 7.03
C LYS A 38 -2.74 -10.62 6.79
N GLY A 39 -2.60 -9.64 5.91
CA GLY A 39 -1.32 -8.99 5.58
C GLY A 39 -0.59 -9.58 4.37
N SER A 40 -1.03 -10.72 3.84
CA SER A 40 -0.60 -11.27 2.55
C SER A 40 -1.78 -11.89 1.79
N LEU A 41 -1.60 -12.07 0.47
CA LEU A 41 -2.57 -12.72 -0.40
C LEU A 41 -2.21 -14.20 -0.54
N GLU A 42 -2.77 -15.02 0.35
CA GLU A 42 -2.54 -16.46 0.43
C GLU A 42 -3.87 -17.19 0.67
N VAL A 43 -3.95 -18.44 0.21
CA VAL A 43 -5.15 -19.28 0.43
C VAL A 43 -5.36 -19.50 1.93
N GLY A 44 -6.60 -19.28 2.39
CA GLY A 44 -6.98 -19.43 3.80
C GLY A 44 -6.99 -18.13 4.60
N LYS A 45 -6.39 -17.05 4.08
CA LYS A 45 -6.43 -15.71 4.70
C LYS A 45 -7.67 -14.93 4.31
N GLN A 46 -7.96 -13.86 5.06
CA GLN A 46 -9.02 -12.91 4.73
C GLN A 46 -8.75 -12.27 3.36
N ALA A 47 -9.80 -12.16 2.55
CA ALA A 47 -9.75 -11.52 1.25
C ALA A 47 -9.85 -9.99 1.38
N ASP A 48 -8.86 -9.40 2.06
CA ASP A 48 -8.68 -7.96 2.23
C ASP A 48 -7.62 -7.46 1.25
N MET A 49 -8.04 -6.69 0.24
CA MET A 49 -7.13 -6.18 -0.79
C MET A 49 -7.63 -4.90 -1.45
N VAL A 50 -6.71 -4.22 -2.13
CA VAL A 50 -7.01 -3.06 -2.96
C VAL A 50 -6.48 -3.26 -4.37
N VAL A 51 -7.22 -2.79 -5.36
CA VAL A 51 -6.74 -2.66 -6.73
C VAL A 51 -6.29 -1.22 -6.93
N LEU A 52 -5.06 -1.05 -7.43
CA LEU A 52 -4.45 0.27 -7.65
C LEU A 52 -4.33 0.54 -9.16
N SER A 53 -4.40 1.81 -9.56
CA SER A 53 -4.25 2.20 -10.97
C SER A 53 -2.86 1.90 -11.53
N ASP A 54 -1.85 1.86 -10.67
CA ASP A 54 -0.46 1.66 -11.04
C ASP A 54 0.29 0.87 -9.96
N ASN A 55 1.43 0.29 -10.34
CA ASN A 55 2.27 -0.46 -9.42
C ASN A 55 3.26 0.49 -8.68
N PRO A 56 3.09 0.68 -7.35
CA PRO A 56 3.93 1.59 -6.55
C PRO A 56 5.41 1.17 -6.46
N LEU A 57 5.75 -0.05 -6.87
CA LEU A 57 7.13 -0.55 -6.91
C LEU A 57 7.87 -0.17 -8.19
N THR A 58 7.15 0.28 -9.21
CA THR A 58 7.71 0.53 -10.56
C THR A 58 7.67 1.99 -10.96
N VAL A 59 6.70 2.76 -10.45
CA VAL A 59 6.60 4.20 -10.74
C VAL A 59 7.62 5.01 -9.93
N PRO A 60 7.97 6.24 -10.37
CA PRO A 60 8.79 7.13 -9.58
C PRO A 60 8.19 7.40 -8.20
N ALA A 61 9.01 7.39 -7.15
CA ALA A 61 8.52 7.58 -5.78
C ALA A 61 7.77 8.92 -5.55
N SER A 62 8.00 9.92 -6.40
CA SER A 62 7.29 11.21 -6.38
C SER A 62 5.84 11.14 -6.86
N THR A 63 5.49 10.15 -7.68
CA THR A 63 4.16 9.99 -8.29
C THR A 63 3.31 8.94 -7.57
N ILE A 64 3.85 8.20 -6.60
CA ILE A 64 3.09 7.22 -5.80
C ILE A 64 1.83 7.84 -5.17
N LYS A 65 1.89 9.11 -4.76
CA LYS A 65 0.75 9.84 -4.18
C LYS A 65 -0.39 10.10 -5.17
N ASP A 66 -0.13 9.92 -6.46
CA ASP A 66 -1.08 10.16 -7.54
C ASP A 66 -1.72 8.83 -8.03
N ILE A 67 -1.30 7.69 -7.48
CA ILE A 67 -1.90 6.37 -7.75
C ILE A 67 -3.30 6.35 -7.13
N ASN A 68 -4.29 6.01 -7.94
CA ASN A 68 -5.67 5.92 -7.49
C ASN A 68 -5.97 4.51 -6.98
N VAL A 69 -6.80 4.43 -5.94
CA VAL A 69 -7.45 3.17 -5.56
C VAL A 69 -8.62 2.99 -6.52
N LEU A 70 -8.60 1.90 -7.30
CA LEU A 70 -9.68 1.54 -8.22
C LEU A 70 -10.77 0.74 -7.51
N GLU A 71 -10.37 -0.11 -6.57
CA GLU A 71 -11.30 -0.94 -5.81
C GLU A 71 -10.74 -1.24 -4.42
N THR A 72 -11.59 -1.28 -3.40
CA THR A 72 -11.28 -1.82 -2.07
C THR A 72 -12.20 -2.99 -1.77
N ILE A 73 -11.61 -4.13 -1.45
CA ILE A 73 -12.29 -5.37 -1.12
C ILE A 73 -12.00 -5.68 0.35
N ASN A 74 -13.05 -5.86 1.14
CA ASN A 74 -12.98 -6.24 2.54
C ASN A 74 -13.73 -7.56 2.74
N ASN A 75 -13.08 -8.56 3.32
CA ASN A 75 -13.63 -9.90 3.52
C ASN A 75 -14.29 -10.48 2.25
N GLY A 76 -13.67 -10.24 1.09
CA GLY A 76 -14.16 -10.71 -0.21
C GLY A 76 -15.33 -9.92 -0.79
N GLN A 77 -15.77 -8.84 -0.14
CA GLN A 77 -16.82 -7.96 -0.63
C GLN A 77 -16.23 -6.63 -1.08
N SER A 78 -16.61 -6.18 -2.28
CA SER A 78 -16.25 -4.85 -2.76
C SER A 78 -17.00 -3.79 -1.95
N ILE A 79 -16.27 -2.92 -1.25
CA ILE A 79 -16.83 -1.84 -0.43
C ILE A 79 -16.61 -0.46 -1.04
N PHE A 80 -15.73 -0.37 -2.03
CA PHE A 80 -15.46 0.84 -2.79
C PHE A 80 -15.02 0.46 -4.19
N VAL A 81 -15.61 1.10 -5.19
CA VAL A 81 -15.21 1.02 -6.60
C VAL A 81 -15.14 2.45 -7.13
N SER A 82 -14.05 2.79 -7.80
CA SER A 82 -13.90 4.05 -8.51
C SER A 82 -14.98 4.19 -9.59
N GLU A 83 -15.68 5.32 -9.62
CA GLU A 83 -16.73 5.59 -10.63
C GLU A 83 -16.18 5.86 -12.04
N ASN A 84 -14.86 6.07 -12.17
CA ASN A 84 -14.22 6.33 -13.45
C ASN A 84 -13.51 5.07 -13.93
N ASN A 85 -14.09 4.44 -14.96
CA ASN A 85 -13.44 3.45 -15.82
C ASN A 85 -13.52 3.94 -17.26
#